data_AF-A0A920DDD4-F1
#
_entry.id   AF-A0A920DDD4-F1
#
_cell.length_a   1.000
_cell.length_b   1.000
_cell.length_c   1.000
_cell.angle_alpha   90.00
_cell.angle_beta   90.00
_cell.angle_gamma   90.00
#
_symmetry.space_group_name_H-M   'P 1'
#
loop_
_entity.id
_entity.type
_entity.pdbx_description
1 polymer ?
#
loop_
_entity_poly.entity_id
_entity_poly.type
_entity_poly.pdbx_seq_one_letter_code
_entity_poly.pdbx_strand_id
1 'polypeptide(L)'
;MSSSVHYYQKELKRIAWRLQYRVRAERQRELPLKTELLLISNLSPEQEIESKLFIEYILGLIPSVTGQKVIRLFYLEDQSEAEIAKELNISQQAVNKWRRKTIQSLSERMSS
;
A
#
# COMPACT_ATOMS: atom_id res chain seq x y z
N MET A 1 25.25 10.00 -35.93
CA MET A 1 25.35 10.62 -34.58
C MET A 1 23.98 10.94 -33.96
N SER A 2 22.95 11.32 -34.71
CA SER A 2 21.62 11.70 -34.16
C SER A 2 20.79 10.54 -33.55
N SER A 3 20.99 9.30 -33.99
CA SER A 3 20.21 8.14 -33.51
C SER A 3 20.53 7.79 -32.06
N SER A 4 21.81 7.86 -31.66
CA SER A 4 22.25 7.62 -30.29
C SER A 4 21.71 8.68 -29.33
N VAL A 5 21.69 9.95 -29.74
CA VAL A 5 21.13 11.05 -28.93
C VAL A 5 19.61 10.85 -28.71
N HIS A 6 18.88 10.48 -29.76
CA HIS A 6 17.44 10.20 -29.64
C HIS A 6 17.16 8.98 -28.74
N TYR A 7 18.01 7.96 -28.78
CA TYR A 7 17.92 6.81 -27.88
C TYR A 7 18.06 7.23 -26.40
N TYR A 8 19.11 8.00 -26.07
CA TYR A 8 19.33 8.47 -24.70
C TYR A 8 18.22 9.40 -24.20
N GLN A 9 17.69 10.27 -25.05
CA GLN A 9 16.55 11.12 -24.69
C GLN A 9 15.29 10.30 -24.36
N LYS A 10 15.04 9.20 -25.11
CA LYS A 10 13.92 8.31 -24.85
C LYS A 10 14.08 7.57 -23.52
N GLU A 11 15.28 7.09 -23.22
CA GLU A 11 15.56 6.43 -21.93
C GLU A 11 15.47 7.40 -20.76
N LEU A 12 15.98 8.63 -20.90
CA LEU A 12 15.82 9.67 -19.87
C LEU A 12 14.34 9.99 -19.59
N LYS A 13 13.51 10.11 -20.64
CA LYS A 13 12.07 10.32 -20.48
C LYS A 13 11.40 9.14 -19.76
N ARG A 14 11.80 7.91 -20.06
CA ARG A 14 11.27 6.70 -19.39
C ARG A 14 11.66 6.66 -17.92
N ILE A 15 12.91 6.98 -17.59
CA ILE A 15 13.40 7.03 -16.20
C ILE A 15 12.64 8.12 -15.44
N ALA A 16 12.51 9.32 -16.01
CA ALA A 16 11.76 10.42 -15.41
C ALA A 16 10.30 10.05 -15.17
N TRP A 17 9.65 9.39 -16.13
CA TRP A 17 8.28 8.90 -15.97
C TRP A 17 8.15 7.87 -14.85
N ARG A 18 9.07 6.89 -14.78
CA ARG A 18 9.08 5.89 -13.70
C ARG A 18 9.29 6.54 -12.33
N LEU A 19 10.20 7.51 -12.23
CA LEU A 19 10.43 8.26 -11.00
C LEU A 19 9.17 9.04 -10.58
N GLN A 20 8.56 9.77 -11.51
CA GLN A 20 7.35 10.55 -11.24
C GLN A 20 6.17 9.65 -10.87
N TYR A 21 6.02 8.50 -11.54
CA TYR A 21 5.01 7.51 -11.21
C TYR A 21 5.24 6.92 -9.82
N ARG A 22 6.48 6.58 -9.47
CA ARG A 22 6.84 6.09 -8.14
C ARG A 22 6.49 7.11 -7.07
N VAL A 23 6.94 8.36 -7.22
CA VAL A 23 6.63 9.46 -6.28
C VAL A 23 5.12 9.71 -6.19
N ARG A 24 4.38 9.62 -7.30
CA ARG A 24 2.92 9.77 -7.29
C ARG A 24 2.24 8.61 -6.56
N ALA A 25 2.70 7.38 -6.78
CA ALA A 25 2.18 6.20 -6.10
C ALA A 25 2.51 6.23 -4.60
N GLU A 26 3.74 6.61 -4.22
CA GLU A 26 4.16 6.87 -2.84
C GLU A 26 3.30 7.97 -2.22
N ARG A 27 3.15 9.13 -2.85
CA ARG A 27 2.31 10.23 -2.35
C ARG A 27 0.85 9.84 -2.13
N GLN A 28 0.28 9.03 -3.02
CA GLN A 28 -1.09 8.52 -2.84
C GLN A 28 -1.21 7.53 -1.68
N ARG A 29 -0.13 6.82 -1.33
CA ARG A 29 -0.04 5.94 -0.16
C ARG A 29 0.25 6.73 1.14
N GLU A 30 1.02 7.81 1.05
CA GLU A 30 1.63 8.49 2.20
C GLU A 30 0.87 9.72 2.73
N LEU A 31 -0.09 10.29 1.99
CA LEU A 31 -0.72 11.55 2.44
C LEU A 31 -1.50 11.44 3.78
N PRO A 32 -2.15 10.31 4.13
CA PRO A 32 -2.69 10.13 5.48
C PRO A 32 -1.58 9.86 6.51
N LEU A 33 -0.55 9.10 6.12
CA LEU A 33 0.46 8.57 7.04
C LEU A 33 1.49 9.60 7.49
N LYS A 34 1.87 10.58 6.66
CA LYS A 34 2.95 11.52 7.01
C LYS A 34 2.58 12.46 8.16
N THR A 35 1.29 12.76 8.31
CA THR A 35 0.75 13.55 9.44
C THR A 35 0.61 12.67 10.69
N GLU A 36 0.24 11.40 10.54
CA GLU A 36 0.17 10.43 11.64
C GLU A 36 1.54 9.99 12.18
N LEU A 37 2.56 9.86 11.34
CA LEU A 37 3.89 9.36 11.75
C LEU A 37 4.58 10.29 12.76
N LEU A 38 4.34 11.61 12.66
CA LEU A 38 4.78 12.59 13.65
C LEU A 38 4.05 12.43 15.00
N LEU A 39 2.77 12.02 14.97
CA LEU A 39 1.96 11.71 16.15
C LEU A 39 2.37 10.38 16.80
N ILE A 40 2.67 9.36 16.00
CA ILE A 40 3.03 8.00 16.47
C ILE A 40 4.34 8.00 17.26
N SER A 41 5.29 8.87 16.90
CA SER A 41 6.60 8.95 17.59
C SER A 41 6.53 9.40 19.07
N ASN A 42 5.37 9.88 19.54
CA ASN A 42 5.14 10.36 20.90
C ASN A 42 4.02 9.60 21.65
N LEU A 43 3.61 8.42 21.19
CA LEU A 43 2.54 7.66 21.84
C LEU A 43 2.98 7.14 23.22
N SER A 44 2.09 7.23 24.21
CA SER A 44 2.26 6.50 25.47
C SER A 44 2.15 4.98 25.21
N PRO A 45 2.71 4.13 26.09
CA PRO A 45 2.55 2.69 25.98
C PRO A 45 1.07 2.25 25.92
N GLU A 46 0.17 2.95 26.60
CA GLU A 46 -1.27 2.65 26.53
C GLU A 46 -1.85 2.95 25.14
N GLN A 47 -1.44 4.06 24.53
CA GLN A 47 -1.91 4.45 23.19
C GLN A 47 -1.36 3.52 22.09
N GLU A 48 -0.15 2.98 22.25
CA GLU A 48 0.38 1.97 21.34
C GLU A 48 -0.43 0.67 21.41
N ILE A 49 -0.83 0.25 22.62
CA ILE A 49 -1.69 -0.93 22.82
C ILE A 49 -3.07 -0.67 22.22
N GLU A 50 -3.67 0.48 22.46
CA GLU A 50 -4.96 0.87 21.90
C GLU A 50 -4.92 0.86 20.37
N SER A 51 -3.85 1.41 19.77
CA SER A 51 -3.64 1.39 18.33
C SER A 51 -3.55 -0.04 17.76
N LYS A 52 -2.78 -0.93 18.41
CA LYS A 52 -2.69 -2.34 18.00
C LYS A 52 -4.04 -3.06 18.09
N LEU A 53 -4.80 -2.84 19.17
CA LEU A 53 -6.14 -3.40 19.33
C LEU A 53 -7.09 -2.88 18.25
N PHE A 54 -7.01 -1.59 17.92
CA PHE A 54 -7.82 -0.99 16.87
C PHE A 54 -7.49 -1.56 15.49
N ILE A 55 -6.20 -1.78 15.18
CA ILE A 55 -5.77 -2.43 13.94
C ILE A 55 -6.34 -3.85 13.85
N GLU A 56 -6.24 -4.65 14.91
CA GLU A 56 -6.78 -6.02 14.92
C GLU A 56 -8.31 -6.04 14.80
N TYR A 57 -9.01 -5.09 15.44
CA TYR A 57 -10.45 -4.90 15.26
C TYR A 57 -10.81 -4.62 13.79
N ILE A 58 -10.11 -3.67 13.15
CA ILE A 58 -10.30 -3.34 11.73
C ILE A 58 -10.06 -4.55 10.84
N LEU A 59 -8.97 -5.29 11.09
CA LEU A 59 -8.67 -6.50 10.32
C LEU A 59 -9.76 -7.57 10.51
N GLY A 60 -10.36 -7.66 11.70
CA GLY A 60 -11.49 -8.55 12.00
C GLY A 60 -12.79 -8.19 11.27
N LEU A 61 -12.96 -6.93 10.84
CA LEU A 61 -14.11 -6.51 10.03
C LEU A 61 -14.06 -7.02 8.58
N ILE A 62 -12.89 -7.51 8.13
CA ILE A 62 -12.70 -7.99 6.77
C ILE A 62 -13.25 -9.42 6.66
N PRO A 63 -14.35 -9.66 5.91
CA PRO A 63 -14.99 -10.98 5.87
C PRO A 63 -14.20 -12.02 5.08
N SER A 64 -13.24 -11.60 4.26
CA SER A 64 -12.42 -12.50 3.45
C SER A 64 -11.06 -12.73 4.10
N VAL A 65 -10.75 -14.00 4.40
CA VAL A 65 -9.41 -14.40 4.88
C VAL A 65 -8.30 -13.96 3.91
N THR A 66 -8.52 -14.11 2.61
CA THR A 66 -7.56 -13.65 1.59
C THR A 66 -7.43 -12.14 1.58
N GLY A 67 -8.56 -11.41 1.67
CA GLY A 67 -8.55 -9.96 1.76
C GLY A 67 -7.80 -9.44 2.99
N GLN A 68 -8.00 -10.09 4.14
CA GLN A 68 -7.33 -9.77 5.40
C GLN A 68 -5.83 -9.99 5.30
N LYS A 69 -5.39 -11.15 4.75
CA LYS A 69 -3.96 -11.44 4.51
C LYS A 69 -3.32 -10.42 3.58
N VAL A 70 -3.98 -10.09 2.46
CA VAL A 70 -3.47 -9.09 1.51
C VAL A 70 -3.28 -7.73 2.18
N ILE A 71 -4.21 -7.27 3.02
CA ILE A 71 -4.07 -5.99 3.74
C ILE A 71 -2.95 -6.05 4.77
N ARG A 72 -2.87 -7.13 5.57
CA ARG A 72 -1.80 -7.32 6.56
C ARG A 72 -0.42 -7.30 5.91
N LEU A 73 -0.18 -8.13 4.91
CA LEU A 73 1.10 -8.21 4.22
C LEU A 73 1.48 -6.87 3.55
N PHE A 74 0.51 -6.17 2.99
CA PHE A 74 0.77 -4.93 2.25
C PHE A 74 1.03 -3.71 3.15
N TYR A 75 0.33 -3.59 4.29
CA TYR A 75 0.36 -2.38 5.12
C TYR A 75 1.05 -2.56 6.47
N LEU A 76 1.15 -3.78 7.00
CA LEU A 76 1.82 -4.06 8.28
C LEU A 76 3.21 -4.67 8.08
N GLU A 77 3.43 -5.36 6.97
CA GLU A 77 4.71 -6.04 6.67
C GLU A 77 5.46 -5.40 5.49
N ASP A 78 4.96 -4.29 4.94
CA ASP A 78 5.55 -3.52 3.84
C ASP A 78 5.92 -4.35 2.59
N GLN A 79 5.22 -5.46 2.35
CA GLN A 79 5.48 -6.30 1.18
C GLN A 79 4.90 -5.68 -0.11
N SER A 80 5.62 -5.85 -1.22
CA SER A 80 5.16 -5.47 -2.54
C SER A 80 4.07 -6.41 -3.09
N GLU A 81 3.28 -5.95 -4.07
CA GLU A 81 2.27 -6.80 -4.73
C GLU A 81 2.88 -8.07 -5.35
N ALA A 82 4.15 -8.02 -5.76
CA ALA A 82 4.87 -9.16 -6.32
C ALA A 82 5.25 -10.19 -5.26
N GLU A 83 5.70 -9.75 -4.09
CA GLU A 83 6.02 -10.62 -2.95
C GLU A 83 4.76 -11.29 -2.42
N ILE A 84 3.68 -10.52 -2.22
CA ILE A 84 2.39 -11.04 -1.77
C ILE A 84 1.80 -12.04 -2.78
N ALA A 85 1.91 -11.74 -4.08
CA ALA A 85 1.48 -12.64 -5.14
C ALA A 85 2.19 -13.99 -5.06
N LYS A 86 3.51 -13.96 -4.81
CA LYS A 86 4.33 -15.17 -4.64
C LYS A 86 3.95 -15.93 -3.36
N GLU A 87 3.77 -15.22 -2.25
CA GLU A 87 3.43 -15.82 -0.95
C GLU A 87 2.05 -16.48 -0.97
N LEU A 88 1.06 -15.81 -1.53
CA LEU A 88 -0.32 -16.30 -1.60
C LEU A 88 -0.60 -17.19 -2.83
N ASN A 89 0.40 -17.41 -3.68
CA ASN A 89 0.28 -18.16 -4.94
C ASN A 89 -0.86 -17.66 -5.84
N ILE A 90 -0.97 -16.34 -6.00
CA ILE A 90 -1.96 -15.66 -6.86
C ILE A 90 -1.26 -14.67 -7.79
N SER A 91 -1.97 -14.16 -8.81
CA SER A 91 -1.41 -13.13 -9.68
C SER A 91 -1.32 -11.77 -8.98
N GLN A 92 -0.36 -10.93 -9.37
CA GLN A 92 -0.28 -9.53 -8.90
C GLN A 92 -1.59 -8.77 -9.13
N GLN A 93 -2.27 -9.05 -10.26
CA GLN A 93 -3.58 -8.48 -10.56
C GLN A 93 -4.65 -8.92 -9.55
N ALA A 94 -4.62 -10.18 -9.12
CA ALA A 94 -5.50 -10.68 -8.08
C ALA A 94 -5.21 -10.02 -6.72
N VAL A 95 -3.94 -9.80 -6.36
CA VAL A 95 -3.56 -9.04 -5.15
C VAL A 95 -4.16 -7.64 -5.19
N ASN A 96 -3.97 -6.89 -6.29
CA ASN A 96 -4.52 -5.54 -6.43
C ASN A 96 -6.06 -5.53 -6.38
N LYS A 97 -6.71 -6.52 -7.02
CA LYS A 97 -8.17 -6.69 -6.96
C LYS A 97 -8.66 -6.92 -5.53
N TRP A 98 -7.99 -7.80 -4.78
CA TRP A 98 -8.29 -8.04 -3.37
C TRP A 98 -8.06 -6.78 -2.53
N ARG A 99 -6.93 -6.09 -2.69
CA ARG A 99 -6.65 -4.84 -1.98
C ARG A 99 -7.77 -3.83 -2.17
N ARG A 100 -8.15 -3.54 -3.43
CA ARG A 100 -9.23 -2.59 -3.74
C ARG A 100 -10.57 -3.01 -3.15
N LYS A 101 -10.96 -4.27 -3.35
CA LYS A 101 -12.24 -4.81 -2.84
C LYS A 101 -12.31 -4.73 -1.32
N THR A 102 -11.24 -5.09 -0.63
CA THR A 102 -11.18 -5.06 0.84
C THR A 102 -11.28 -3.65 1.39
N ILE A 103 -10.48 -2.71 0.85
CA ILE A 103 -10.53 -1.30 1.29
C ILE A 103 -11.91 -0.68 1.03
N GLN A 104 -12.51 -0.95 -0.12
CA GLN A 104 -13.87 -0.48 -0.41
C GLN A 104 -14.87 -1.02 0.61
N SER A 105 -14.88 -2.34 0.86
CA SER A 105 -15.77 -2.94 1.85
C SER A 105 -15.54 -2.38 3.26
N LEU A 106 -14.30 -2.05 3.62
CA LEU A 106 -13.97 -1.46 4.89
C LEU A 106 -14.50 -0.02 4.99
N SER A 107 -14.34 0.78 3.94
CA SER A 107 -14.87 2.14 3.90
C SER A 107 -16.40 2.18 3.99
N GLU A 108 -17.10 1.25 3.34
CA GLU A 108 -18.56 1.15 3.41
C GLU A 108 -19.04 0.82 4.83
N ARG A 109 -18.31 -0.07 5.52
CA ARG A 109 -18.62 -0.48 6.90
C ARG A 109 -18.30 0.59 7.94
N MET A 110 -17.24 1.37 7.75
CA MET A 110 -16.86 2.44 8.69
C MET A 110 -17.63 3.74 8.47
N SER A 111 -18.28 3.91 7.31
CA SER A 111 -19.10 5.09 7.00
C SER A 111 -20.58 4.91 7.37
N SER A 112 -20.97 3.72 7.84
CA SER A 112 -22.34 3.38 8.26
C SER A 112 -22.44 3.41 9.79
#